data_AF-A0A6G8Q7B5-F1
#
_entry.id   AF-A0A6G8Q7B5-F1
#
_cell.length_a   1.000
_cell.length_b   1.000
_cell.length_c   1.000
_cell.angle_alpha   90.00
_cell.angle_beta   90.00
_cell.angle_gamma   90.00
#
_symmetry.space_group_name_H-M   'P 1'
#
loop_
_entity.id
_entity.type
_entity.pdbx_description
1 polymer ?
#
loop_
_entity_poly.entity_id
_entity_poly.type
_entity_poly.pdbx_seq_one_letter_code
_entity_poly.pdbx_strand_id
1 'polypeptide(L)'
;MDTIRFEVDRTDTPAWGPIDTVDIFVNGRSLLDLVREVELPFATRDGRPDRAGSYVGLPAEAIFMPSRRLLGVPDDRYDDWEGRISVLGCGVVGCWPLHARITVQDDAVVWDDFEQPHRRRWRHDRLGPFVFEREEYEAALRGAPDLRDES
;
A
#
# COMPACT_ATOMS: atom_id res chain seq x y z
N MET A 1 6.80 -1.30 18.71
CA MET A 1 6.53 -0.75 17.37
C MET A 1 6.04 -1.90 16.49
N ASP A 2 5.26 -1.56 15.47
CA ASP A 2 4.87 -2.48 14.42
C ASP A 2 6.08 -2.79 13.54
N THR A 3 6.05 -3.95 12.87
CA THR A 3 7.07 -4.32 11.88
C THR A 3 6.50 -4.24 10.47
N ILE A 4 7.34 -3.81 9.51
CA ILE A 4 7.00 -3.81 8.09
C ILE A 4 7.95 -4.72 7.31
N ARG A 5 7.41 -5.40 6.31
CA ARG A 5 8.18 -6.23 5.38
C ARG A 5 7.57 -6.15 4.00
N PHE A 6 8.42 -6.19 2.99
CA PHE A 6 8.05 -6.15 1.58
C PHE A 6 8.47 -7.46 0.91
N GLU A 7 7.59 -8.02 0.10
CA GLU A 7 7.92 -9.14 -0.80
C GLU A 7 7.57 -8.76 -2.23
N VAL A 8 8.44 -9.10 -3.18
CA VAL A 8 8.16 -8.91 -4.60
C VAL A 8 7.45 -10.15 -5.12
N ASP A 9 6.28 -9.95 -5.71
CA ASP A 9 5.53 -10.98 -6.42
C ASP A 9 5.35 -10.60 -7.88
N ARG A 10 5.38 -11.60 -8.76
CA ARG A 10 5.19 -11.41 -10.20
C ARG A 10 3.71 -11.54 -10.51
N THR A 11 3.02 -10.41 -10.62
CA THR A 11 1.58 -10.36 -10.84
C THR A 11 1.26 -10.16 -12.31
N ASP A 12 0.49 -11.08 -12.90
CA ASP A 12 -0.06 -10.89 -14.24
C ASP A 12 -1.28 -9.97 -14.19
N THR A 13 -1.10 -8.74 -14.68
CA THR A 13 -2.17 -7.74 -14.71
C THR A 13 -2.85 -7.72 -16.07
N PRO A 14 -4.19 -7.64 -16.14
CA PRO A 14 -4.90 -7.60 -17.43
C PRO A 14 -4.52 -6.41 -18.34
N ALA A 15 -4.00 -5.32 -17.76
CA ALA A 15 -3.69 -4.10 -18.50
C ALA A 15 -2.23 -3.95 -18.93
N TRP A 16 -1.30 -4.54 -18.19
CA TRP A 16 0.14 -4.33 -18.41
C TRP A 16 0.92 -5.65 -18.56
N GLY A 17 0.24 -6.80 -18.46
CA GLY A 17 0.87 -8.11 -18.43
C GLY A 17 1.58 -8.36 -17.10
N PRO A 18 2.57 -9.27 -17.07
CA PRO A 18 3.32 -9.57 -15.85
C PRO A 18 4.17 -8.37 -15.43
N ILE A 19 3.89 -7.86 -14.24
CA ILE A 19 4.69 -6.82 -13.57
C ILE A 19 5.10 -7.31 -12.18
N ASP A 20 6.25 -6.83 -11.70
CA ASP A 20 6.68 -7.06 -10.32
C ASP A 20 5.94 -6.07 -9.41
N THR A 21 5.03 -6.60 -8.60
CA THR A 21 4.34 -5.84 -7.56
C THR A 21 4.89 -6.18 -6.19
N VAL A 22 4.60 -5.31 -5.21
CA VAL A 22 5.06 -5.50 -3.84
C VAL A 22 3.89 -5.80 -2.92
N ASP A 23 3.96 -6.95 -2.27
CA ASP A 23 3.14 -7.29 -1.14
C ASP A 23 3.72 -6.68 0.14
N ILE A 24 2.86 -5.97 0.87
CA ILE A 24 3.22 -5.28 2.11
C ILE A 24 2.69 -6.09 3.29
N PHE A 25 3.56 -6.41 4.23
CA PHE A 25 3.21 -7.11 5.46
C PHE A 25 3.43 -6.20 6.65
N VAL A 26 2.42 -6.11 7.51
CA VAL A 26 2.48 -5.40 8.80
C VAL A 26 2.29 -6.42 9.92
N ASN A 27 3.23 -6.50 10.85
CA ASN A 27 3.23 -7.48 11.95
C ASN A 27 3.07 -8.93 11.44
N GLY A 28 3.68 -9.25 10.30
CA GLY A 28 3.60 -10.57 9.66
C GLY A 28 2.28 -10.89 8.96
N ARG A 29 1.34 -9.93 8.88
CA ARG A 29 0.06 -10.09 8.17
C ARG A 29 0.05 -9.25 6.90
N SER A 30 -0.53 -9.79 5.82
CA SER A 30 -0.70 -9.02 4.58
C SER A 30 -1.57 -7.79 4.84
N LEU A 31 -1.11 -6.61 4.39
CA LEU A 31 -1.90 -5.38 4.44
C LEU A 31 -3.20 -5.54 3.64
N LEU A 32 -3.17 -6.30 2.55
CA LEU A 32 -4.35 -6.59 1.74
C LEU A 32 -5.42 -7.34 2.56
N ASP A 33 -5.00 -8.32 3.36
CA ASP A 33 -5.91 -9.08 4.24
C ASP A 33 -6.47 -8.20 5.36
N LEU A 34 -5.62 -7.34 5.96
CA LEU A 34 -6.06 -6.37 6.97
C LEU A 34 -7.12 -5.42 6.40
N VAL A 35 -6.90 -4.92 5.19
CA VAL A 35 -7.86 -4.07 4.48
C VAL A 35 -9.15 -4.84 4.19
N ARG A 36 -9.05 -6.07 3.68
CA ARG A 36 -10.20 -6.92 3.38
C ARG A 36 -11.08 -7.13 4.61
N GLU A 37 -10.50 -7.42 5.77
CA GLU A 37 -11.23 -7.61 7.03
C GLU A 37 -12.03 -6.35 7.43
N VAL A 38 -11.43 -5.18 7.28
CA VAL A 38 -12.07 -3.90 7.57
C VAL A 38 -13.18 -3.57 6.57
N GLU A 39 -12.97 -3.87 5.29
CA GLU A 39 -13.90 -3.55 4.20
C GLU A 39 -15.08 -4.53 4.08
N LEU A 40 -14.89 -5.79 4.46
CA LEU A 40 -15.86 -6.87 4.23
C LEU A 40 -17.27 -6.60 4.78
N PRO A 41 -17.47 -6.02 5.98
CA PRO A 41 -18.81 -5.67 6.46
C PRO A 41 -19.52 -4.67 5.55
N PHE A 42 -18.80 -3.69 5.00
CA PHE A 42 -19.36 -2.68 4.10
C PHE A 42 -19.67 -3.29 2.73
N ALA A 43 -18.73 -4.06 2.18
CA ALA A 43 -18.87 -4.76 0.91
C ALA A 43 -20.07 -5.74 0.93
N THR A 44 -20.23 -6.48 2.04
CA THR A 44 -21.37 -7.37 2.27
C THR A 44 -22.69 -6.61 2.29
N ARG A 45 -22.75 -5.47 3.00
CA ARG A 45 -23.95 -4.63 3.05
C ARG A 45 -24.32 -4.05 1.69
N ASP A 46 -23.33 -3.76 0.86
CA ASP A 46 -23.51 -3.30 -0.51
C ASP A 46 -23.84 -4.46 -1.50
N GLY A 47 -23.92 -5.71 -1.00
CA GLY A 47 -24.22 -6.91 -1.80
C GLY A 47 -23.09 -7.34 -2.72
N ARG A 48 -21.85 -6.89 -2.45
CA ARG A 48 -20.66 -7.12 -3.28
C ARG A 48 -19.44 -7.49 -2.42
N PRO A 49 -19.48 -8.61 -1.66
CA PRO A 49 -18.41 -8.99 -0.74
C PRO A 49 -17.06 -9.23 -1.44
N ASP A 50 -17.08 -9.53 -2.74
CA ASP A 50 -15.92 -9.66 -3.63
C ASP A 50 -15.08 -8.37 -3.75
N ARG A 51 -15.67 -7.20 -3.49
CA ARG A 51 -14.98 -5.91 -3.57
C ARG A 51 -14.07 -5.60 -2.39
N ALA A 52 -14.26 -6.28 -1.27
CA ALA A 52 -13.44 -6.08 -0.07
C ALA A 52 -12.01 -6.55 -0.32
N GLY A 53 -11.04 -5.66 -0.15
CA GLY A 53 -9.64 -5.97 -0.42
C GLY A 53 -9.35 -6.28 -1.89
N SER A 54 -10.18 -5.81 -2.82
CA SER A 54 -9.94 -5.97 -4.27
C SER A 54 -8.92 -4.94 -4.75
N TYR A 55 -7.69 -5.10 -4.25
CA TYR A 55 -6.51 -4.29 -4.57
C TYR A 55 -5.38 -5.22 -5.03
N VAL A 56 -4.32 -4.62 -5.59
CA VAL A 56 -3.06 -5.26 -5.94
C VAL A 56 -1.90 -4.45 -5.37
N GLY A 57 -0.73 -5.08 -5.21
CA GLY A 57 0.50 -4.40 -4.85
C GLY A 57 0.87 -3.32 -5.87
N LEU A 58 1.62 -2.31 -5.43
CA LEU A 58 2.20 -1.32 -6.34
C LEU A 58 3.50 -1.84 -6.94
N PRO A 59 3.93 -1.32 -8.11
CA PRO A 59 5.22 -1.68 -8.69
C PRO A 59 6.38 -1.46 -7.72
N ALA A 60 7.40 -2.32 -7.81
CA ALA A 60 8.58 -2.23 -6.95
C ALA A 60 9.27 -0.85 -6.98
N GLU A 61 9.31 -0.20 -8.15
CA GLU A 61 9.83 1.17 -8.32
C GLU A 61 9.06 2.25 -7.56
N ALA A 62 7.79 2.00 -7.23
CA ALA A 62 6.95 2.93 -6.47
C ALA A 62 7.16 2.80 -4.95
N ILE A 63 7.76 1.69 -4.51
CA ILE A 63 7.84 1.27 -3.11
C ILE A 63 9.27 1.38 -2.59
N PHE A 64 10.23 0.79 -3.28
CA PHE A 64 11.62 0.74 -2.83
C PHE A 64 12.40 2.01 -3.19
N MET A 65 13.50 2.24 -2.47
CA MET A 65 14.43 3.33 -2.80
C MET A 65 14.91 3.18 -4.26
N PRO A 66 15.01 4.28 -5.04
CA PRO A 66 15.05 5.68 -4.60
C PRO A 66 13.68 6.37 -4.44
N SER A 67 12.55 5.68 -4.60
CA SER A 67 11.23 6.26 -4.30
C SER A 67 11.17 6.71 -2.84
N ARG A 68 10.59 7.90 -2.61
CA ARG A 68 10.38 8.46 -1.26
C ARG A 68 8.91 8.54 -0.88
N ARG A 69 8.02 7.90 -1.64
CA ARG A 69 6.57 7.89 -1.40
C ARG A 69 6.23 7.38 -0.02
N LEU A 70 6.77 6.23 0.33
CA LEU A 70 6.61 5.62 1.65
C LEU A 70 7.38 6.36 2.77
N LEU A 71 8.07 7.46 2.46
CA LEU A 71 8.62 8.43 3.41
C LEU A 71 7.80 9.75 3.43
N GLY A 72 6.54 9.69 2.97
CA GLY A 72 5.61 10.83 2.98
C GLY A 72 5.87 11.87 1.89
N VAL A 73 6.65 11.54 0.85
CA VAL A 73 6.91 12.44 -0.28
C VAL A 73 6.13 11.95 -1.51
N PRO A 74 4.96 12.54 -1.81
CA PRO A 74 4.11 12.06 -2.90
C PRO A 74 4.80 12.15 -4.27
N ASP A 75 4.46 11.22 -5.16
CA ASP A 75 4.87 11.18 -6.56
C ASP A 75 3.64 11.30 -7.47
N ASP A 76 3.65 12.29 -8.37
CA ASP A 76 2.52 12.58 -9.27
C ASP A 76 2.04 11.38 -10.13
N ARG A 77 2.88 10.35 -10.32
CA ARG A 77 2.50 9.13 -11.06
C ARG A 77 1.56 8.22 -10.28
N TYR A 78 1.62 8.25 -8.96
CA TYR A 78 0.91 7.29 -8.09
C TYR A 78 0.06 7.95 -7.01
N ASP A 79 0.34 9.22 -6.67
CA ASP A 79 -0.26 9.97 -5.56
C ASP A 79 -0.99 11.20 -6.08
N ASP A 80 -2.24 11.01 -6.47
CA ASP A 80 -3.09 12.06 -7.06
C ASP A 80 -4.07 12.67 -6.05
N TRP A 81 -3.94 12.33 -4.76
CA TRP A 81 -4.96 12.64 -3.76
C TRP A 81 -4.42 13.39 -2.54
N GLU A 82 -4.53 14.73 -2.60
CA GLU A 82 -4.32 15.66 -1.47
C GLU A 82 -3.01 15.44 -0.67
N GLY A 83 -1.94 15.02 -1.33
CA GLY A 83 -0.64 14.74 -0.68
C GLY A 83 -0.60 13.46 0.15
N ARG A 84 -1.62 12.59 0.05
CA ARG A 84 -1.63 11.25 0.63
C ARG A 84 -0.95 10.24 -0.28
N ILE A 85 -0.50 9.15 0.32
CA ILE A 85 0.29 8.13 -0.38
C ILE A 85 -0.59 6.93 -0.68
N SER A 86 -0.68 6.54 -1.96
CA SER A 86 -1.29 5.28 -2.36
C SER A 86 -0.44 4.11 -1.85
N VAL A 87 -0.99 3.25 -1.01
CA VAL A 87 -0.28 2.08 -0.45
C VAL A 87 -0.69 0.77 -1.10
N LEU A 88 -1.86 0.74 -1.73
CA LEU A 88 -2.34 -0.37 -2.57
C LEU A 88 -3.02 0.18 -3.82
N GLY A 89 -2.79 -0.45 -4.96
CA GLY A 89 -3.42 -0.13 -6.24
C GLY A 89 -4.48 -1.17 -6.61
N CYS A 90 -4.83 -1.22 -7.89
CA CYS A 90 -5.72 -2.21 -8.50
C CYS A 90 -5.26 -2.55 -9.95
N GLY A 91 -4.08 -2.07 -10.36
CA GLY A 91 -3.42 -2.47 -11.60
C GLY A 91 -3.84 -1.77 -12.89
N VAL A 92 -4.59 -0.65 -12.83
CA VAL A 92 -5.01 0.15 -14.02
C VAL A 92 -5.09 1.65 -13.72
N VAL A 93 -5.35 2.49 -14.73
CA VAL A 93 -5.70 3.92 -14.55
C VAL A 93 -7.15 4.07 -14.09
N GLY A 94 -7.44 4.95 -13.13
CA GLY A 94 -8.81 5.20 -12.62
C GLY A 94 -9.27 4.24 -11.51
N CYS A 95 -8.30 3.74 -10.77
CA CYS A 95 -8.30 2.45 -10.11
C CYS A 95 -8.70 2.46 -8.63
N TRP A 96 -9.01 3.64 -8.11
CA TRP A 96 -9.47 3.87 -6.74
C TRP A 96 -8.51 3.26 -5.70
N PRO A 97 -7.24 3.68 -5.70
CA PRO A 97 -6.24 3.17 -4.77
C PRO A 97 -6.66 3.41 -3.32
N LEU A 98 -6.06 2.62 -2.43
CA LEU A 98 -6.14 2.88 -0.99
C LEU A 98 -5.03 3.87 -0.63
N HIS A 99 -5.41 5.02 -0.08
CA HIS A 99 -4.47 6.02 0.38
C HIS A 99 -4.26 5.92 1.89
N ALA A 100 -3.08 6.32 2.35
CA ALA A 100 -2.76 6.52 3.75
C ALA A 100 -2.06 7.87 3.93
N ARG A 101 -2.22 8.47 5.11
CA ARG A 101 -1.31 9.53 5.54
C ARG A 101 -0.06 8.88 6.10
N ILE A 102 1.10 9.30 5.60
CA ILE A 102 2.41 8.83 6.08
C ILE A 102 3.12 10.01 6.71
N THR A 103 3.40 9.91 8.01
CA THR A 103 4.09 10.94 8.78
C THR A 103 5.44 10.40 9.24
N VAL A 104 6.52 11.04 8.80
CA VAL A 104 7.89 10.71 9.25
C VAL A 104 8.25 11.62 10.42
N GLN A 105 8.62 11.00 11.53
CA GLN A 105 9.13 11.64 12.75
C GLN A 105 10.63 11.31 12.91
N ASP A 106 11.25 11.77 13.99
CA ASP A 106 12.69 11.57 14.20
C ASP A 106 13.04 10.08 14.36
N ASP A 107 12.25 9.32 15.11
CA ASP A 107 12.47 7.90 15.46
C ASP A 107 11.37 6.95 14.94
N ALA A 108 10.35 7.47 14.27
CA ALA A 108 9.22 6.66 13.82
C ALA A 108 8.65 7.08 12.46
N VAL A 109 8.03 6.12 11.78
CA VAL A 109 7.15 6.36 10.62
C VAL A 109 5.74 5.91 10.99
N VAL A 110 4.76 6.80 10.84
CA VAL A 110 3.36 6.54 11.20
C VAL A 110 2.51 6.47 9.95
N TRP A 111 1.77 5.38 9.80
CA TRP A 111 0.73 5.22 8.78
C TRP A 111 -0.64 5.27 9.45
N ASP A 112 -1.46 6.22 9.05
CA ASP A 112 -2.80 6.40 9.61
C ASP A 112 -3.76 7.05 8.60
N ASP A 113 -5.01 7.24 9.05
CA ASP A 113 -6.05 7.91 8.27
C ASP A 113 -6.21 7.31 6.86
N PHE A 114 -6.33 5.98 6.81
CA PHE A 114 -6.52 5.25 5.57
C PHE A 114 -7.86 5.63 4.95
N GLU A 115 -7.88 5.75 3.62
CA GLU A 115 -9.11 6.07 2.91
C GLU A 115 -9.17 5.56 1.48
N GLN A 116 -10.41 5.33 1.04
CA GLN A 116 -10.77 5.03 -0.33
C GLN A 116 -11.76 6.11 -0.80
N PRO A 117 -11.29 7.15 -1.53
CA PRO A 117 -12.09 8.35 -1.86
C PRO A 117 -13.37 8.11 -2.65
N HIS A 118 -13.42 7.02 -3.42
CA HIS A 118 -14.57 6.60 -4.23
C HIS A 118 -15.57 5.73 -3.46
N ARG A 119 -15.19 5.18 -2.30
CA ARG A 119 -16.02 4.39 -1.38
C ARG A 119 -16.23 5.12 -0.07
N ARG A 120 -16.67 6.38 -0.12
CA ARG A 120 -16.87 7.29 1.03
C ARG A 120 -17.67 6.74 2.22
N ARG A 121 -18.47 5.69 2.02
CA ARG A 121 -19.26 5.03 3.08
C ARG A 121 -18.50 3.93 3.81
N TRP A 122 -17.36 3.50 3.27
CA TRP A 122 -16.50 2.48 3.86
C TRP A 122 -15.51 3.22 4.75
N ARG A 123 -15.43 2.80 6.00
CA ARG A 123 -14.59 3.45 7.00
C ARG A 123 -13.41 2.54 7.28
N HIS A 124 -12.20 3.11 7.23
CA HIS A 124 -10.95 2.40 7.49
C HIS A 124 -10.34 2.83 8.83
N ASP A 125 -11.16 3.35 9.75
CA ASP A 125 -10.78 3.80 11.09
C ASP A 125 -10.23 2.69 11.99
N ARG A 126 -10.43 1.42 11.59
CA ARG A 126 -9.87 0.24 12.26
C ARG A 126 -8.58 -0.27 11.62
N LEU A 127 -8.14 0.35 10.53
CA LEU A 127 -6.88 0.03 9.86
C LEU A 127 -5.80 0.97 10.42
N GLY A 128 -4.96 0.44 11.30
CA GLY A 128 -3.96 1.24 12.01
C GLY A 128 -4.54 2.08 13.16
N PRO A 129 -3.82 3.13 13.62
CA PRO A 129 -2.52 3.57 13.10
C PRO A 129 -1.45 2.47 13.24
N PHE A 130 -0.53 2.43 12.29
CA PHE A 130 0.69 1.60 12.40
C PHE A 130 1.88 2.52 12.67
N VAL A 131 2.74 2.14 13.60
CA VAL A 131 3.89 2.92 14.04
C VAL A 131 5.15 2.06 13.95
N PHE A 132 5.99 2.38 12.98
CA PHE A 132 7.24 1.67 12.70
C PHE A 132 8.42 2.41 13.30
N GLU A 133 9.43 1.68 13.76
CA GLU A 133 10.75 2.26 14.07
C GLU A 133 11.39 2.72 12.76
N ARG A 134 11.93 3.94 12.72
CA ARG A 134 12.35 4.58 11.47
C ARG A 134 13.55 3.89 10.82
N GLU A 135 14.57 3.50 11.58
CA GLU A 135 15.77 2.88 11.01
C GLU A 135 15.45 1.52 10.36
N GLU A 136 14.66 0.68 11.03
CA GLU A 136 14.16 -0.60 10.53
C GLU A 136 13.27 -0.42 9.30
N TYR A 137 12.37 0.58 9.33
CA TYR A 137 11.49 0.91 8.21
C TYR A 137 12.29 1.30 6.97
N GLU A 138 13.23 2.23 7.11
CA GLU A 138 14.07 2.66 5.99
C GLU A 138 14.98 1.54 5.50
N ALA A 139 15.46 0.65 6.38
CA ALA A 139 16.21 -0.53 5.99
C ALA A 139 15.35 -1.48 5.13
N ALA A 140 14.08 -1.69 5.48
CA ALA A 140 13.15 -2.48 4.67
C ALA A 140 12.93 -1.88 3.27
N LEU A 141 12.87 -0.55 3.14
CA LEU A 141 12.78 0.14 1.85
C LEU A 141 14.05 0.06 0.99
N ARG A 142 15.21 -0.14 1.62
CA ARG A 142 16.49 -0.35 0.92
C ARG A 142 16.72 -1.81 0.51
N GLY A 143 16.10 -2.76 1.21
CA GLY A 143 16.27 -4.20 1.02
C GLY A 143 15.62 -4.80 -0.24
N ALA A 144 15.33 -3.99 -1.26
CA ALA A 144 14.80 -4.48 -2.53
C ALA A 144 15.74 -5.56 -3.10
N PRO A 145 15.22 -6.69 -3.63
CA PRO A 145 16.03 -7.53 -4.49
C PRO A 145 16.54 -6.69 -5.67
N ASP A 146 17.79 -6.87 -6.07
CA ASP A 146 18.41 -6.10 -7.16
C ASP A 146 17.58 -6.30 -8.43
N LEU A 147 16.75 -5.31 -8.81
CA LEU A 147 15.85 -5.35 -9.97
C LEU A 147 16.62 -5.25 -11.31
N ARG A 148 17.91 -5.57 -11.31
CA ARG A 148 18.82 -5.46 -12.44
C ARG A 148 19.49 -6.80 -12.72
N ASP A 149 18.74 -7.76 -13.24
CA ASP A 149 19.33 -8.81 -14.07
C ASP A 149 18.27 -9.35 -15.04
N GLU A 150 17.97 -8.57 -16.07
CA GLU A 150 17.57 -9.13 -17.36
C GLU A 150 18.54 -8.59 -18.41
N SER A 151 19.56 -9.41 -18.72
CA SER A 151 20.48 -9.26 -19.87
C SER A 151 19.87 -9.79 -21.15
#